data_AF-A0A2N9HG47-F1
#
_entry.id   AF-A0A2N9HG47-F1
#
_cell.length_a   1.000
_cell.length_b   1.000
_cell.length_c   1.000
_cell.angle_alpha   90.00
_cell.angle_beta   90.00
_cell.angle_gamma   90.00
#
_symmetry.space_group_name_H-M   'P 1'
#
loop_
_entity.id
_entity.type
_entity.pdbx_description
1 polymer ?
#
loop_
_entity_poly.entity_id
_entity_poly.type
_entity_poly.pdbx_seq_one_letter_code
_entity_poly.pdbx_strand_id
1 'polypeptide(L)'
;MSDNLAKLSKSLAEDLHTESMWDWELLPPEILIQSLSLLPIKTLITCTSVSKTWKSIIQNPTFISNHLHLSNNNNHLLLFRLCSKQLSEATRKLKIDEHENELYKLYWDNNEDFNEHTNFDFPFHVLTYSGVFNVIGTYNGLVCFANDVFSHFCDFILWNPCVRKFVKLPPPTACTNTHGLCHESTGFGFDAKTNDYKVVRVVTLENAGRIGESPPEVEVYSLAIGEWRMVTALAPIGDVRARVRQAFINGALHWIASKKVTNNKFINFVMVFHLGDEVFREMELPKLSDEDGYREQLAISAYGNSLALFHGTVRALDIWVINIWVMKEYADAASWTKIFTAAFPGFAYDVPRPIAFRRSGEVILEKLKEQLVSCDLESQEIKDLGIAGYGYTFAGSYVESLVLLDKPNRAVTY
;
A
#
# COMPACT_ATOMS: atom_id res chain seq x y z
N MET A 1 -8.55 -28.17 -3.52
CA MET A 1 -8.71 -28.32 -2.05
C MET A 1 -8.27 -29.71 -1.58
N SER A 2 -8.71 -30.81 -2.22
CA SER A 2 -8.35 -32.19 -1.80
C SER A 2 -6.85 -32.49 -1.80
N ASP A 3 -6.11 -32.03 -2.82
CA ASP A 3 -4.70 -32.43 -2.99
C ASP A 3 -3.76 -31.73 -2.02
N ASN A 4 -4.14 -30.54 -1.53
CA ASN A 4 -3.40 -29.81 -0.50
C ASN A 4 -3.71 -30.31 0.91
N LEU A 5 -4.95 -30.77 1.15
CA LEU A 5 -5.34 -31.42 2.41
C LEU A 5 -4.60 -32.75 2.61
N ALA A 6 -4.44 -33.54 1.55
CA ALA A 6 -3.72 -34.81 1.61
C ALA A 6 -2.22 -34.64 1.94
N LYS A 7 -1.59 -33.57 1.42
CA LYS A 7 -0.18 -33.24 1.74
C LYS A 7 0.00 -32.78 3.18
N LEU A 8 -0.93 -32.00 3.72
CA LEU A 8 -0.92 -31.55 5.12
C LEU A 8 -1.17 -32.72 6.09
N SER A 9 -2.15 -33.56 5.79
CA SER A 9 -2.51 -34.76 6.58
C SER A 9 -1.32 -35.73 6.72
N LYS A 10 -0.58 -35.95 5.62
CA LYS A 10 0.60 -36.84 5.61
C LYS A 10 1.76 -36.31 6.46
N SER A 11 1.98 -34.99 6.50
CA SER A 11 3.01 -34.36 7.32
C SER A 11 2.68 -34.38 8.82
N LEU A 12 1.39 -34.29 9.18
CA LEU A 12 0.94 -34.35 10.58
C LEU A 12 1.05 -35.76 11.19
N ALA A 13 0.94 -36.81 10.35
CA ALA A 13 1.01 -38.20 10.79
C ALA A 13 2.42 -38.64 11.22
N GLU A 14 3.48 -37.95 10.79
CA GLU A 14 4.87 -38.33 11.10
C GLU A 14 5.37 -37.79 12.46
N ASP A 15 4.66 -36.85 13.10
CA ASP A 15 5.12 -36.13 14.30
C ASP A 15 4.41 -36.51 15.63
N LEU A 16 3.46 -37.45 15.63
CA LEU A 16 2.59 -37.73 16.79
C LEU A 16 3.01 -38.98 17.58
N HIS A 17 3.96 -38.82 18.52
CA HIS A 17 4.11 -39.71 19.67
C HIS A 17 4.35 -38.90 20.95
N THR A 18 3.31 -38.70 21.77
CA THR A 18 3.19 -38.98 23.23
C THR A 18 2.12 -38.10 23.93
N GLU A 19 1.18 -38.80 24.60
CA GLU A 19 0.21 -38.49 25.68
C GLU A 19 -0.05 -37.03 26.14
N SER A 20 -1.33 -36.56 26.10
CA SER A 20 -2.29 -36.60 27.24
C SER A 20 -3.59 -35.78 26.98
N MET A 21 -4.73 -36.46 27.12
CA MET A 21 -5.93 -36.12 27.92
C MET A 21 -6.69 -34.80 27.67
N TRP A 22 -6.97 -34.47 26.41
CA TRP A 22 -8.28 -33.98 25.91
C TRP A 22 -8.37 -34.47 24.46
N ASP A 23 -9.31 -35.37 24.14
CA ASP A 23 -9.34 -36.14 22.87
C ASP A 23 -9.71 -35.32 21.60
N TRP A 24 -9.12 -34.13 21.43
CA TRP A 24 -9.04 -33.47 20.12
C TRP A 24 -8.13 -34.25 19.16
N GLU A 25 -7.30 -35.16 19.67
CA GLU A 25 -6.50 -36.13 18.91
C GLU A 25 -7.36 -37.18 18.19
N LEU A 26 -8.65 -37.32 18.53
CA LEU A 26 -9.61 -38.20 17.83
C LEU A 26 -10.30 -37.51 16.64
N LEU A 27 -10.23 -36.19 16.54
CA LEU A 27 -10.77 -35.48 15.37
C LEU A 27 -9.84 -35.72 14.18
N PRO A 28 -10.36 -36.18 13.03
CA PRO A 28 -9.58 -36.26 11.81
C PRO A 28 -8.87 -34.92 11.55
N PRO A 29 -7.57 -34.91 11.24
CA PRO A 29 -6.80 -33.68 11.01
C PRO A 29 -7.49 -32.72 10.04
N GLU A 30 -8.22 -33.24 9.08
CA GLU A 30 -8.99 -32.50 8.09
C GLU A 30 -10.12 -31.67 8.73
N ILE A 31 -10.86 -32.24 9.69
CA ILE A 31 -11.94 -31.54 10.40
C ILE A 31 -11.36 -30.45 11.29
N LEU A 32 -10.23 -30.71 11.95
CA LEU A 32 -9.55 -29.70 12.76
C LEU A 32 -9.07 -28.52 11.89
N ILE A 33 -8.38 -28.79 10.78
CA ILE A 33 -7.92 -27.76 9.84
C ILE A 33 -9.11 -26.95 9.30
N GLN A 34 -10.20 -27.63 8.91
CA GLN A 34 -11.40 -26.97 8.41
C GLN A 34 -12.04 -26.08 9.48
N SER A 35 -12.15 -26.57 10.71
CA SER A 35 -12.71 -25.82 11.84
C SER A 35 -11.88 -24.57 12.14
N LEU A 36 -10.55 -24.71 12.21
CA LEU A 36 -9.64 -23.58 12.40
C LEU A 36 -9.72 -22.58 11.24
N SER A 37 -9.83 -23.04 9.99
CA SER A 37 -9.88 -22.18 8.81
C SER A 37 -11.09 -21.22 8.80
N LEU A 38 -12.15 -21.54 9.54
CA LEU A 38 -13.36 -20.73 9.66
C LEU A 38 -13.29 -19.70 10.81
N LEU A 39 -12.27 -19.76 11.66
CA LEU A 39 -12.17 -18.88 12.82
C LEU A 39 -11.61 -17.50 12.43
N PRO A 40 -12.04 -16.43 13.14
CA PRO A 40 -11.43 -15.11 13.04
C PRO A 40 -9.95 -15.13 13.47
N ILE A 41 -9.16 -14.20 12.94
CA ILE A 41 -7.71 -14.15 13.20
C ILE A 41 -7.38 -13.96 14.67
N LYS A 42 -8.12 -13.10 15.37
CA LYS A 42 -7.94 -12.90 16.83
C LYS A 42 -8.07 -14.23 17.59
N THR A 43 -9.09 -15.02 17.26
CA THR A 43 -9.30 -16.35 17.85
C THR A 43 -8.18 -17.31 17.46
N LEU A 44 -7.75 -17.32 16.20
CA LEU A 44 -6.64 -18.18 15.74
C LEU A 44 -5.34 -17.87 16.46
N ILE A 45 -5.04 -16.60 16.72
CA ILE A 45 -3.85 -16.21 17.49
C ILE A 45 -3.94 -16.80 18.91
N THR A 46 -5.09 -16.69 19.58
CA THR A 46 -5.29 -17.32 20.90
C THR A 46 -5.16 -18.86 20.84
N CYS A 47 -5.67 -19.47 19.76
CA CYS A 47 -5.57 -20.91 19.51
C CYS A 47 -4.11 -21.41 19.42
N THR A 48 -3.16 -20.56 19.02
CA THR A 48 -1.73 -20.93 19.01
C THR A 48 -1.16 -21.22 20.40
N SER A 49 -1.83 -20.77 21.47
CA SER A 49 -1.43 -21.03 22.85
C SER A 49 -2.10 -22.27 23.46
N VAL A 50 -3.07 -22.87 22.76
CA VAL A 50 -3.86 -24.02 23.27
C VAL A 50 -3.07 -25.32 23.19
N SER A 51 -2.42 -25.60 22.06
CA SER A 51 -1.58 -26.80 21.89
C SER A 51 -0.48 -26.60 20.85
N LYS A 52 0.56 -27.43 20.92
CA LYS A 52 1.65 -27.45 19.93
C LYS A 52 1.14 -27.80 18.53
N THR A 53 0.20 -28.74 18.43
CA THR A 53 -0.42 -29.18 17.17
C THR A 53 -1.17 -28.02 16.50
N TRP A 54 -2.00 -27.31 17.27
CA TRP A 54 -2.77 -26.18 16.75
C TRP A 54 -1.85 -25.05 16.31
N LYS A 55 -0.83 -24.75 17.11
CA LYS A 55 0.22 -23.80 16.75
C LYS A 55 0.90 -24.17 15.43
N SER A 56 1.30 -25.44 15.27
CA SER A 56 1.95 -25.94 14.05
C SER A 56 1.06 -25.80 12.81
N ILE A 57 -0.23 -26.16 12.93
CA ILE A 57 -1.21 -26.00 11.85
C ILE A 57 -1.38 -24.52 11.48
N ILE A 58 -1.59 -23.65 12.46
CA ILE A 58 -1.87 -22.22 12.23
C ILE A 58 -0.64 -21.50 11.67
N GLN A 59 0.56 -21.91 12.07
CA GLN A 59 1.83 -21.37 11.55
C GLN A 59 2.25 -22.01 10.22
N ASN A 60 1.54 -23.01 9.72
CA ASN A 60 1.84 -23.62 8.44
C ASN A 60 1.60 -22.61 7.29
N PRO A 61 2.57 -22.38 6.39
CA PRO A 61 2.40 -21.43 5.28
C PRO A 61 1.19 -21.72 4.38
N THR A 62 0.84 -23.00 4.19
CA THR A 62 -0.33 -23.40 3.40
C THR A 62 -1.64 -23.04 4.12
N PHE A 63 -1.69 -23.22 5.45
CA PHE A 63 -2.84 -22.79 6.24
C PHE A 63 -3.01 -21.27 6.18
N ILE A 64 -1.92 -20.51 6.37
CA ILE A 64 -1.91 -19.04 6.27
C ILE A 64 -2.42 -18.58 4.90
N SER A 65 -1.91 -19.16 3.82
CA SER A 65 -2.34 -18.84 2.45
C SER A 65 -3.82 -19.16 2.23
N ASN A 66 -4.30 -20.34 2.63
CA ASN A 66 -5.70 -20.72 2.48
C ASN A 66 -6.63 -19.81 3.29
N HIS A 67 -6.26 -19.50 4.54
CA HIS A 67 -7.02 -18.60 5.41
C HIS A 67 -7.11 -17.18 4.81
N LEU A 68 -5.99 -16.66 4.31
CA LEU A 68 -5.94 -15.37 3.61
C LEU A 68 -6.86 -15.35 2.37
N HIS A 69 -6.90 -16.43 1.57
CA HIS A 69 -7.83 -16.52 0.44
C HIS A 69 -9.30 -16.47 0.87
N LEU A 70 -9.65 -17.07 2.01
CA LEU A 70 -11.01 -16.98 2.57
C LEU A 70 -11.29 -15.55 3.06
N SER A 71 -10.36 -14.91 3.76
CA SER A 71 -10.50 -13.54 4.26
C SER A 71 -10.69 -12.53 3.12
N ASN A 72 -9.95 -12.65 2.02
CA ASN A 72 -10.08 -11.79 0.85
C ASN A 72 -11.47 -11.84 0.19
N ASN A 73 -12.18 -12.96 0.32
CA ASN A 73 -13.52 -13.14 -0.26
C ASN A 73 -14.65 -12.68 0.67
N ASN A 74 -14.41 -12.65 1.98
CA ASN A 74 -15.46 -12.47 2.98
C ASN A 74 -15.42 -11.10 3.67
N ASN A 75 -14.23 -10.52 3.84
CA ASN A 75 -14.04 -9.28 4.61
C ASN A 75 -13.43 -8.20 3.73
N HIS A 76 -14.18 -7.12 3.51
CA HIS A 76 -13.71 -5.96 2.76
C HIS A 76 -13.55 -4.79 3.70
N LEU A 77 -12.28 -4.44 3.94
CA LEU A 77 -11.91 -3.43 4.91
C LEU A 77 -11.08 -2.35 4.22
N LEU A 78 -11.19 -1.13 4.73
CA LEU A 78 -10.32 -0.02 4.39
C LEU A 78 -9.49 0.35 5.61
N LEU A 79 -8.17 0.31 5.45
CA LEU A 79 -7.23 0.81 6.45
C LEU A 79 -7.00 2.29 6.21
N PHE A 80 -7.23 3.08 7.25
CA PHE A 80 -6.86 4.48 7.32
C PHE A 80 -5.64 4.65 8.21
N ARG A 81 -4.67 5.42 7.72
CA ARG A 81 -3.62 6.02 8.54
C ARG A 81 -3.93 7.50 8.67
N LEU A 82 -4.19 7.92 9.90
CA LEU A 82 -4.62 9.27 10.25
C LEU A 82 -3.56 9.92 11.15
N CYS A 83 -3.24 11.17 10.87
CA CYS A 83 -2.44 12.02 11.76
C CYS A 83 -3.37 12.91 12.59
N SER A 84 -2.98 13.24 13.83
CA SER A 84 -3.59 14.34 14.56
C SER A 84 -3.08 15.69 14.02
N LYS A 85 -3.86 16.76 14.24
CA LYS A 85 -3.50 18.12 13.81
C LYS A 85 -2.17 18.56 14.42
N GLN A 86 -1.98 18.25 15.70
CA GLN A 86 -0.80 18.58 16.48
C GLN A 86 0.44 17.88 15.91
N LEU A 87 0.35 16.57 15.64
CA LEU A 87 1.44 15.80 15.05
C LEU A 87 1.80 16.31 13.65
N SER A 88 0.80 16.63 12.82
CA SER A 88 1.01 17.25 11.51
C SER A 88 1.73 18.60 11.59
N GLU A 89 1.29 19.47 12.50
CA GLU A 89 1.93 20.77 12.72
C GLU A 89 3.34 20.65 13.30
N ALA A 90 3.59 19.70 14.19
CA ALA A 90 4.90 19.41 14.78
C ALA A 90 5.88 18.91 13.71
N THR A 91 5.45 17.94 12.89
CA THR A 91 6.22 17.37 11.78
C THR A 91 6.63 18.46 10.79
N ARG A 92 5.70 19.36 10.40
CA ARG A 92 5.98 20.50 9.52
C ARG A 92 7.01 21.48 10.11
N LYS A 93 7.09 21.56 11.44
CA LYS A 93 8.05 22.40 12.18
C LYS A 93 9.33 21.63 12.55
N LEU A 94 9.50 20.39 12.08
CA LEU A 94 10.62 19.51 12.44
C LEU A 94 10.77 19.31 13.95
N LYS A 95 9.65 19.26 14.67
CA LYS A 95 9.59 18.98 16.10
C LYS A 95 9.03 17.59 16.33
N ILE A 96 9.61 16.88 17.30
CA ILE A 96 9.06 15.62 17.81
C ILE A 96 7.98 15.97 18.82
N ASP A 97 6.78 15.43 18.62
CA ASP A 97 5.75 15.39 19.65
C ASP A 97 5.67 13.96 20.19
N GLU A 98 6.21 13.74 21.38
CA GLU A 98 6.26 12.42 22.03
C GLU A 98 4.90 11.98 22.60
N HIS A 99 3.89 12.86 22.61
CA HIS A 99 2.63 12.65 23.32
C HIS A 99 1.44 12.31 22.41
N GLU A 100 1.61 12.38 21.09
CA GLU A 100 0.53 12.18 20.12
C GLU A 100 0.91 11.14 19.06
N ASN A 101 0.05 10.12 18.89
CA ASN A 101 0.34 8.94 18.09
C ASN A 101 -0.40 8.98 16.73
N GLU A 102 0.24 8.35 15.74
CA GLU A 102 -0.42 7.98 14.49
C GLU A 102 -1.55 6.99 14.77
N LEU A 103 -2.70 7.18 14.13
CA LEU A 103 -3.86 6.32 14.29
C LEU A 103 -4.04 5.45 13.06
N TYR A 104 -4.11 4.14 13.28
CA TYR A 104 -4.41 3.15 12.24
C TYR A 104 -5.78 2.56 12.52
N LYS A 105 -6.76 2.92 11.69
CA LYS A 105 -8.15 2.52 11.88
C LYS A 105 -8.64 1.70 10.71
N LEU A 106 -9.40 0.66 11.01
CA LEU A 106 -9.95 -0.26 10.03
C LEU A 106 -11.46 -0.06 9.98
N TYR A 107 -12.00 0.15 8.79
CA TYR A 107 -13.43 0.38 8.56
C TYR A 107 -14.02 -0.68 7.63
N TRP A 108 -15.29 -1.02 7.84
CA TRP A 108 -16.02 -1.88 6.91
C TRP A 108 -16.35 -1.12 5.61
N ASP A 109 -15.90 -1.66 4.48
CA ASP A 109 -16.10 -1.07 3.15
C ASP A 109 -17.24 -1.73 2.35
N ASN A 110 -17.89 -2.72 2.93
CA ASN A 110 -19.05 -3.41 2.36
C ASN A 110 -20.39 -2.95 2.96
N ASN A 111 -20.39 -2.11 3.99
CA ASN A 111 -21.62 -1.65 4.65
C ASN A 111 -21.90 -0.17 4.32
N GLU A 112 -23.18 0.18 4.16
CA GLU A 112 -23.62 1.56 3.87
C GLU A 112 -23.24 2.55 4.99
N ASP A 113 -23.18 2.06 6.23
CA ASP A 113 -22.92 2.87 7.41
C ASP A 113 -21.45 3.27 7.60
N PHE A 114 -20.51 2.59 6.92
CA PHE A 114 -19.06 2.87 7.02
C PHE A 114 -18.53 2.92 8.47
N ASN A 115 -18.82 1.87 9.25
CA ASN A 115 -18.48 1.83 10.67
C ASN A 115 -17.03 1.40 10.94
N GLU A 116 -16.43 1.94 12.01
CA GLU A 116 -15.12 1.50 12.52
C GLU A 116 -15.22 0.03 12.97
N HIS A 117 -14.35 -0.81 12.43
CA HIS A 117 -14.21 -2.22 12.80
C HIS A 117 -13.25 -2.40 13.98
N THR A 118 -12.05 -1.82 13.88
CA THR A 118 -11.02 -1.91 14.92
C THR A 118 -9.96 -0.83 14.70
N ASN A 119 -9.10 -0.61 15.68
CA ASN A 119 -7.92 0.24 15.57
C ASN A 119 -6.67 -0.53 16.01
N PHE A 120 -5.51 -0.06 15.55
CA PHE A 120 -4.23 -0.66 15.82
C PHE A 120 -3.29 0.37 16.44
N ASP A 121 -2.63 -0.04 17.53
CA ASP A 121 -1.57 0.73 18.15
C ASP A 121 -0.32 0.66 17.28
N PHE A 122 0.26 1.82 16.96
CA PHE A 122 1.48 1.93 16.19
C PHE A 122 2.71 1.91 17.11
N PRO A 123 3.57 0.88 17.07
CA PRO A 123 4.66 0.74 18.04
C PRO A 123 5.97 1.42 17.61
N PHE A 124 6.01 2.11 16.46
CA PHE A 124 7.28 2.53 15.83
C PHE A 124 7.65 4.01 16.02
N HIS A 125 6.93 4.76 16.88
CA HIS A 125 7.16 6.20 17.08
C HIS A 125 8.60 6.55 17.47
N VAL A 126 9.30 5.66 18.19
CA VAL A 126 10.69 5.88 18.68
C VAL A 126 11.74 5.61 17.58
N LEU A 127 11.35 5.05 16.44
CA LEU A 127 12.30 4.60 15.41
C LEU A 127 12.68 5.67 14.38
N THR A 128 12.13 6.90 14.45
CA THR A 128 12.41 7.97 13.46
C THR A 128 12.62 9.33 14.12
N TYR A 129 13.36 10.21 13.42
CA TYR A 129 13.63 11.57 13.87
C TYR A 129 12.40 12.51 13.77
N SER A 130 11.39 12.19 12.93
CA SER A 130 10.13 12.96 12.85
C SER A 130 8.96 12.33 13.61
N GLY A 131 9.04 11.05 13.97
CA GLY A 131 7.91 10.31 14.53
C GLY A 131 6.83 9.92 13.50
N VAL A 132 7.04 10.15 12.20
CA VAL A 132 6.04 9.94 11.14
C VAL A 132 6.55 9.03 10.02
N PHE A 133 5.72 8.02 9.67
CA PHE A 133 5.95 7.13 8.54
C PHE A 133 4.94 7.35 7.41
N ASN A 134 5.42 7.25 6.18
CA ASN A 134 4.56 7.15 5.01
C ASN A 134 4.15 5.70 4.79
N VAL A 135 2.86 5.46 4.61
CA VAL A 135 2.36 4.19 4.08
C VAL A 135 2.68 4.15 2.58
N ILE A 136 3.57 3.24 2.19
CA ILE A 136 3.84 2.94 0.79
C ILE A 136 2.62 2.22 0.22
N GLY A 137 2.14 1.18 0.90
CA GLY A 137 0.95 0.46 0.47
C GLY A 137 0.58 -0.68 1.38
N THR A 138 -0.53 -1.33 1.06
CA THR A 138 -1.08 -2.48 1.76
C THR A 138 -1.24 -3.64 0.80
N TYR A 139 -0.94 -4.86 1.26
CA TYR A 139 -1.22 -6.07 0.49
C TYR A 139 -1.28 -7.30 1.40
N ASN A 140 -2.33 -8.13 1.25
CA ASN A 140 -2.52 -9.37 2.03
C ASN A 140 -2.34 -9.20 3.55
N GLY A 141 -2.80 -8.08 4.10
CA GLY A 141 -2.70 -7.74 5.53
C GLY A 141 -1.33 -7.24 6.00
N LEU A 142 -0.38 -7.07 5.10
CA LEU A 142 0.84 -6.32 5.36
C LEU A 142 0.66 -4.85 5.01
N VAL A 143 1.19 -4.00 5.87
CA VAL A 143 1.37 -2.56 5.64
C VAL A 143 2.87 -2.31 5.49
N CYS A 144 3.25 -1.66 4.39
CA CYS A 144 4.64 -1.27 4.15
C CYS A 144 4.82 0.23 4.42
N PHE A 145 5.83 0.53 5.23
CA PHE A 145 6.17 1.89 5.64
C PHE A 145 7.54 2.30 5.12
N ALA A 146 7.69 3.60 4.86
CA ALA A 146 8.98 4.26 4.71
C ALA A 146 9.02 5.55 5.55
N ASN A 147 10.17 5.85 6.14
CA ASN A 147 10.37 7.05 6.98
C ASN A 147 10.25 8.36 6.17
N ASP A 148 9.50 9.34 6.66
CA ASP A 148 9.09 10.52 5.88
C ASP A 148 10.04 11.74 5.92
N VAL A 149 11.06 11.78 6.79
CA VAL A 149 11.85 13.03 6.95
C VAL A 149 12.55 13.41 5.64
N PHE A 150 12.71 14.73 5.45
CA PHE A 150 13.45 15.49 4.43
C PHE A 150 14.85 14.98 4.02
N SER A 151 15.23 13.77 4.42
CA SER A 151 16.30 12.92 3.95
C SER A 151 15.71 11.60 3.43
N HIS A 152 15.80 11.36 2.13
CA HIS A 152 15.98 10.04 1.48
C HIS A 152 15.58 8.78 2.30
N PHE A 153 14.61 8.02 1.78
CA PHE A 153 13.99 6.89 2.46
C PHE A 153 15.01 5.78 2.75
N CYS A 154 15.49 5.69 3.99
CA CYS A 154 16.47 4.69 4.40
C CYS A 154 15.92 3.62 5.35
N ASP A 155 14.78 3.87 5.99
CA ASP A 155 14.14 2.94 6.92
C ASP A 155 12.80 2.46 6.36
N PHE A 156 12.67 1.14 6.24
CA PHE A 156 11.45 0.49 5.79
C PHE A 156 10.98 -0.54 6.81
N ILE A 157 9.66 -0.63 6.98
CA ILE A 157 9.04 -1.58 7.90
C ILE A 157 7.90 -2.30 7.17
N LEU A 158 7.87 -3.62 7.25
CA LEU A 158 6.72 -4.43 6.90
C LEU A 158 6.01 -4.83 8.19
N TRP A 159 4.75 -4.44 8.32
CA TRP A 159 3.98 -4.60 9.54
C TRP A 159 2.71 -5.42 9.30
N ASN A 160 2.49 -6.42 10.14
CA ASN A 160 1.19 -7.06 10.28
C ASN A 160 0.62 -6.71 11.67
N PRO A 161 -0.32 -5.75 11.78
CA PRO A 161 -0.95 -5.42 13.05
C PRO A 161 -1.76 -6.57 13.64
N CYS A 162 -2.39 -7.40 12.80
CA CYS A 162 -3.30 -8.45 13.26
C CYS A 162 -2.58 -9.50 14.11
N VAL A 163 -1.33 -9.83 13.76
CA VAL A 163 -0.49 -10.79 14.52
C VAL A 163 0.55 -10.09 15.41
N ARG A 164 0.52 -8.75 15.50
CA ARG A 164 1.50 -7.93 16.24
C ARG A 164 2.95 -8.27 15.90
N LYS A 165 3.24 -8.37 14.60
CA LYS A 165 4.59 -8.64 14.11
C LYS A 165 5.02 -7.64 13.06
N PHE A 166 6.32 -7.40 13.00
CA PHE A 166 6.92 -6.58 11.96
C PHE A 166 8.30 -7.07 11.56
N VAL A 167 8.76 -6.62 10.39
CA VAL A 167 10.11 -6.81 9.89
C VAL A 167 10.67 -5.43 9.56
N LYS A 168 11.73 -5.01 10.25
CA LYS A 168 12.53 -3.86 9.84
C LYS A 168 13.49 -4.31 8.74
N LEU A 169 13.46 -3.64 7.60
CA LEU A 169 14.34 -3.97 6.48
C LEU A 169 15.76 -3.44 6.76
N PRO A 170 16.79 -4.11 6.24
CA PRO A 170 18.13 -3.53 6.22
C PRO A 170 18.14 -2.24 5.38
N PRO A 171 19.11 -1.33 5.60
CA PRO A 171 19.27 -0.16 4.74
C PRO A 171 19.46 -0.56 3.27
N PRO A 172 18.89 0.20 2.31
CA PRO A 172 19.16 0.01 0.88
C PRO A 172 20.64 0.21 0.54
N THR A 173 21.06 -0.31 -0.62
CA THR A 173 22.46 -0.19 -1.09
C THR A 173 22.74 1.20 -1.62
N ALA A 174 21.77 1.81 -2.33
CA ALA A 174 21.87 3.19 -2.77
C ALA A 174 21.32 4.14 -1.69
N CYS A 175 22.11 5.12 -1.25
CA CYS A 175 21.65 6.17 -0.35
C CYS A 175 22.33 7.50 -0.71
N THR A 176 21.93 8.60 -0.07
CA THR A 176 22.56 9.92 -0.28
C THR A 176 24.06 9.91 -0.17
N ASN A 177 24.59 9.14 0.79
CA ASN A 177 26.02 9.09 1.04
C ASN A 177 26.77 8.43 -0.13
N THR A 178 26.13 7.51 -0.85
CA THR A 178 26.72 6.83 -2.01
C THR A 178 26.42 7.53 -3.33
N HIS A 179 25.27 8.20 -3.45
CA HIS A 179 24.74 8.69 -4.74
C HIS A 179 24.49 10.20 -4.81
N GLY A 180 24.70 10.94 -3.71
CA GLY A 180 24.43 12.38 -3.63
C GLY A 180 22.93 12.71 -3.59
N LEU A 181 22.57 13.89 -4.09
CA LEU A 181 21.18 14.32 -4.21
C LEU A 181 20.47 13.49 -5.29
N CYS A 182 19.29 12.98 -4.95
CA CYS A 182 18.48 12.13 -5.82
C CYS A 182 16.99 12.24 -5.48
N HIS A 183 16.15 11.89 -6.44
CA HIS A 183 14.72 11.70 -6.21
C HIS A 183 14.43 10.23 -5.99
N GLU A 184 13.65 9.93 -4.96
CA GLU A 184 13.32 8.57 -4.59
C GLU A 184 11.83 8.34 -4.60
N SER A 185 11.42 7.22 -5.19
CA SER A 185 10.07 6.71 -5.13
C SER A 185 10.09 5.25 -4.72
N THR A 186 9.02 4.81 -4.10
CA THR A 186 8.91 3.47 -3.51
C THR A 186 7.62 2.81 -3.96
N GLY A 187 7.62 1.49 -3.94
CA GLY A 187 6.44 0.69 -4.20
C GLY A 187 6.47 -0.60 -3.41
N PHE A 188 5.29 -1.07 -3.05
CA PHE A 188 5.11 -2.31 -2.31
C PHE A 188 4.07 -3.18 -3.02
N GLY A 189 4.38 -4.47 -3.13
CA GLY A 189 3.47 -5.45 -3.71
C GLY A 189 3.92 -6.88 -3.48
N PHE A 190 3.23 -7.80 -4.14
CA PHE A 190 3.42 -9.23 -4.00
C PHE A 190 3.73 -9.88 -5.35
N ASP A 191 4.83 -10.60 -5.40
CA ASP A 191 5.21 -11.44 -6.52
C ASP A 191 4.58 -12.83 -6.36
N ALA A 192 3.48 -13.04 -7.07
CA ALA A 192 2.78 -14.33 -7.07
C ALA A 192 3.60 -15.48 -7.68
N LYS A 193 4.59 -15.19 -8.54
CA LYS A 193 5.43 -16.20 -9.18
C LYS A 193 6.42 -16.81 -8.20
N THR A 194 6.99 -15.98 -7.31
CA THR A 194 7.93 -16.43 -6.27
C THR A 194 7.28 -16.55 -4.89
N ASN A 195 5.98 -16.26 -4.78
CA ASN A 195 5.24 -16.21 -3.50
C ASN A 195 5.95 -15.31 -2.46
N ASP A 196 6.31 -14.09 -2.88
CA ASP A 196 7.14 -13.20 -2.08
C ASP A 196 6.59 -11.77 -2.03
N TYR A 197 6.82 -11.11 -0.90
CA TYR A 197 6.53 -9.69 -0.74
C TYR A 197 7.78 -8.90 -1.10
N LYS A 198 7.61 -7.92 -1.98
CA LYS A 198 8.72 -7.12 -2.48
C LYS A 198 8.49 -5.64 -2.21
N VAL A 199 9.56 -4.96 -1.80
CA VAL A 199 9.63 -3.50 -1.75
C VAL A 199 10.55 -3.05 -2.87
N VAL A 200 10.10 -2.11 -3.68
CA VAL A 200 10.84 -1.57 -4.82
C VAL A 200 11.18 -0.13 -4.53
N ARG A 201 12.41 0.27 -4.81
CA ARG A 201 12.87 1.64 -4.71
C ARG A 201 13.43 2.07 -6.06
N VAL A 202 12.96 3.22 -6.54
CA VAL A 202 13.36 3.84 -7.80
C VAL A 202 14.10 5.13 -7.44
N VAL A 203 15.35 5.24 -7.88
CA VAL A 203 16.27 6.33 -7.53
C VAL A 203 16.69 7.06 -8.80
N THR A 204 16.20 8.27 -8.98
CA THR A 204 16.63 9.15 -10.07
C THR A 204 17.77 10.04 -9.57
N LEU A 205 18.97 9.85 -10.12
CA LEU A 205 20.16 10.63 -9.75
C LEU A 205 20.10 12.04 -10.33
N GLU A 206 20.57 13.03 -9.56
CA GLU A 206 20.77 14.39 -10.06
C GLU A 206 22.12 14.49 -10.78
N ASN A 207 22.09 14.69 -12.10
CA ASN A 207 23.30 14.83 -12.92
C ASN A 207 23.49 16.29 -13.33
N ALA A 208 24.45 16.99 -12.71
CA ALA A 208 24.79 18.39 -13.01
C ALA A 208 23.59 19.35 -12.99
N GLY A 209 22.70 19.20 -11.99
CA GLY A 209 21.50 20.02 -11.85
C GLY A 209 20.33 19.61 -12.73
N ARG A 210 20.40 18.42 -13.36
CA ARG A 210 19.35 17.88 -14.23
C ARG A 210 18.90 16.51 -13.74
N ILE A 211 17.59 16.36 -13.58
CA ILE A 211 16.94 15.13 -13.09
C ILE A 211 16.18 14.49 -14.25
N GLY A 212 16.21 13.15 -14.34
CA GLY A 212 15.45 12.40 -15.34
C GLY A 212 16.03 12.44 -16.77
N GLU A 213 17.32 12.78 -16.92
CA GLU A 213 18.05 12.67 -18.21
C GLU A 213 18.77 11.32 -18.38
N SER A 214 18.69 10.44 -17.37
CA SER A 214 19.23 9.07 -17.40
C SER A 214 18.22 8.10 -16.78
N PRO A 215 18.29 6.80 -17.11
CA PRO A 215 17.46 5.79 -16.46
C PRO A 215 17.66 5.84 -14.93
N PRO A 216 16.57 5.74 -14.14
CA PRO A 216 16.73 5.62 -12.70
C PRO A 216 17.34 4.26 -12.35
N GLU A 217 18.04 4.24 -11.22
CA GLU A 217 18.47 3.01 -10.59
C GLU A 217 17.32 2.38 -9.81
N VAL A 218 17.19 1.06 -9.85
CA VAL A 218 16.09 0.37 -9.19
C VAL A 218 16.61 -0.75 -8.30
N GLU A 219 16.17 -0.74 -7.05
CA GLU A 219 16.46 -1.75 -6.04
C GLU A 219 15.19 -2.48 -5.65
N VAL A 220 15.30 -3.79 -5.42
CA VAL A 220 14.22 -4.64 -4.94
C VAL A 220 14.66 -5.35 -3.67
N TYR A 221 13.91 -5.16 -2.60
CA TYR A 221 13.96 -5.98 -1.41
C TYR A 221 13.05 -7.19 -1.58
N SER A 222 13.56 -8.37 -1.23
CA SER A 222 12.77 -9.61 -1.13
C SER A 222 12.58 -9.97 0.33
N LEU A 223 11.33 -10.15 0.79
CA LEU A 223 11.07 -10.62 2.15
C LEU A 223 11.47 -12.09 2.35
N ALA A 224 11.40 -12.91 1.30
CA ALA A 224 11.82 -14.30 1.29
C ALA A 224 13.34 -14.46 1.40
N ILE A 225 14.13 -13.55 0.83
CA ILE A 225 15.59 -13.57 0.93
C ILE A 225 16.07 -12.78 2.15
N GLY A 226 15.46 -11.63 2.42
CA GLY A 226 15.83 -10.72 3.50
C GLY A 226 16.82 -9.64 3.07
N GLU A 227 17.03 -9.42 1.77
CA GLU A 227 18.08 -8.55 1.24
C GLU A 227 17.58 -7.67 0.09
N TRP A 228 18.25 -6.53 -0.09
CA TRP A 228 18.12 -5.68 -1.26
C TRP A 228 19.02 -6.17 -2.39
N ARG A 229 18.58 -5.96 -3.63
CA ARG A 229 19.43 -6.11 -4.80
C ARG A 229 19.07 -5.11 -5.89
N MET A 230 20.06 -4.78 -6.72
CA MET A 230 19.84 -4.00 -7.94
C MET A 230 19.05 -4.81 -8.97
N VAL A 231 18.18 -4.12 -9.70
CA VAL A 231 17.52 -4.63 -10.90
C VAL A 231 18.41 -4.35 -12.10
N THR A 232 18.61 -5.37 -12.94
CA THR A 232 19.45 -5.26 -14.14
C THR A 232 18.68 -4.79 -15.38
N ALA A 233 17.36 -4.92 -15.37
CA ALA A 233 16.51 -4.42 -16.44
C ALA A 233 16.58 -2.88 -16.51
N LEU A 234 16.72 -2.36 -17.73
CA LEU A 234 16.81 -0.92 -17.94
C LEU A 234 15.43 -0.28 -17.74
N ALA A 235 15.35 0.61 -16.76
CA ALA A 235 14.17 1.42 -16.54
C ALA A 235 14.03 2.49 -17.63
N PRO A 236 12.79 2.92 -17.96
CA PRO A 236 12.59 4.02 -18.89
C PRO A 236 13.18 5.31 -18.33
N ILE A 237 13.74 6.14 -19.21
CA ILE A 237 14.29 7.45 -18.82
C ILE A 237 13.15 8.35 -18.36
N GLY A 238 13.22 8.81 -17.13
CA GLY A 238 12.26 9.73 -16.54
C GLY A 238 12.43 9.82 -15.04
N ASP A 239 11.91 10.90 -14.47
CA ASP A 239 11.86 11.08 -13.03
C ASP A 239 10.50 10.62 -12.50
N VAL A 240 10.51 9.71 -11.53
CA VAL A 240 9.29 9.34 -10.82
C VAL A 240 8.97 10.43 -9.81
N ARG A 241 7.76 11.01 -9.88
CA ARG A 241 7.37 12.10 -8.97
C ARG A 241 7.46 11.63 -7.52
N ALA A 242 8.44 12.15 -6.79
CA ALA A 242 8.67 11.79 -5.40
C ALA A 242 7.41 12.02 -4.55
N ARG A 243 7.16 11.15 -3.57
CA ARG A 243 6.02 11.22 -2.63
C ARG A 243 4.63 11.05 -3.26
N VAL A 244 4.53 10.88 -4.58
CA VAL A 244 3.28 10.45 -5.22
C VAL A 244 3.11 8.95 -5.03
N ARG A 245 1.91 8.54 -4.63
CA ARG A 245 1.60 7.12 -4.40
C ARG A 245 1.70 6.31 -5.67
N GLN A 246 2.17 5.08 -5.52
CA GLN A 246 2.09 4.05 -6.54
C GLN A 246 0.72 3.37 -6.53
N ALA A 247 0.36 2.75 -7.65
CA ALA A 247 -0.70 1.75 -7.71
C ALA A 247 -0.10 0.36 -7.91
N PHE A 248 -0.55 -0.63 -7.14
CA PHE A 248 -0.18 -2.04 -7.35
C PHE A 248 -1.38 -2.81 -7.89
N ILE A 249 -1.26 -3.30 -9.13
CA ILE A 249 -2.32 -4.05 -9.79
C ILE A 249 -1.74 -5.01 -10.83
N ASN A 250 -2.40 -6.16 -11.05
CA ASN A 250 -1.98 -7.17 -12.03
C ASN A 250 -0.49 -7.58 -11.90
N GLY A 251 0.02 -7.68 -10.66
CA GLY A 251 1.41 -8.04 -10.38
C GLY A 251 2.44 -6.95 -10.69
N ALA A 252 2.00 -5.74 -11.06
CA ALA A 252 2.87 -4.64 -11.43
C ALA A 252 2.64 -3.38 -10.57
N LEU A 253 3.73 -2.68 -10.31
CA LEU A 253 3.75 -1.36 -9.70
C LEU A 253 3.69 -0.29 -10.79
N HIS A 254 2.89 0.75 -10.54
CA HIS A 254 2.63 1.83 -11.48
C HIS A 254 2.88 3.15 -10.78
N TRP A 255 3.72 4.00 -11.38
CA TRP A 255 4.00 5.35 -10.89
C TRP A 255 3.78 6.39 -11.98
N ILE A 256 3.44 7.62 -11.57
CA ILE A 256 3.51 8.77 -12.47
C ILE A 256 4.97 9.22 -12.58
N ALA A 257 5.48 9.20 -13.80
CA ALA A 257 6.81 9.66 -14.13
C ALA A 257 6.75 10.78 -15.18
N SER A 258 7.82 11.56 -15.25
CA SER A 258 7.94 12.69 -16.17
C SER A 258 9.28 12.59 -16.89
N LYS A 259 9.27 12.70 -18.23
CA LYS A 259 10.49 12.73 -19.03
C LYS A 259 10.56 13.96 -19.91
N LYS A 260 11.78 14.46 -20.08
CA LYS A 260 12.08 15.62 -20.92
C LYS A 260 12.15 15.19 -22.38
N VAL A 261 11.38 15.86 -23.25
CA VAL A 261 11.35 15.58 -24.70
C VAL A 261 12.11 16.64 -25.48
N THR A 262 12.03 17.90 -25.05
CA THR A 262 12.81 19.03 -25.59
C THR A 262 13.20 19.96 -24.45
N ASN A 263 14.05 20.96 -24.70
CA ASN A 263 14.57 21.86 -23.66
C ASN A 263 13.49 22.47 -22.74
N ASN A 264 12.28 22.69 -23.26
CA ASN A 264 11.18 23.32 -22.51
C ASN A 264 9.91 22.44 -22.42
N LYS A 265 9.98 21.15 -22.78
CA LYS A 265 8.79 20.27 -22.77
C LYS A 265 9.05 18.97 -22.04
N PHE A 266 8.26 18.74 -21.01
CA PHE A 266 8.14 17.48 -20.30
C PHE A 266 6.85 16.78 -20.72
N ILE A 267 6.88 15.44 -20.74
CA ILE A 267 5.68 14.63 -20.87
C ILE A 267 5.55 13.72 -19.65
N ASN A 268 4.33 13.59 -19.16
CA ASN A 268 3.99 12.66 -18.10
C ASN A 268 3.61 11.30 -18.71
N PHE A 269 4.00 10.21 -18.06
CA PHE A 269 3.64 8.85 -18.44
C PHE A 269 3.50 7.98 -17.19
N VAL A 270 2.93 6.78 -17.34
CA VAL A 270 2.93 5.78 -16.28
C VAL A 270 4.14 4.88 -16.46
N MET A 271 5.07 4.91 -15.51
CA MET A 271 6.16 3.93 -15.43
C MET A 271 5.63 2.67 -14.75
N VAL A 272 5.82 1.52 -15.39
CA VAL A 272 5.31 0.23 -14.92
C VAL A 272 6.47 -0.71 -14.67
N PHE A 273 6.47 -1.38 -13.52
CA PHE A 273 7.42 -2.43 -13.16
C PHE A 273 6.69 -3.70 -12.74
N HIS A 274 6.83 -4.77 -13.52
CA HIS A 274 6.20 -6.06 -13.20
C HIS A 274 7.05 -6.84 -12.19
N LEU A 275 6.52 -7.16 -11.00
CA LEU A 275 7.31 -7.73 -9.91
C LEU A 275 7.84 -9.15 -10.18
N GLY A 276 7.08 -9.96 -10.94
CA GLY A 276 7.42 -11.37 -11.19
C GLY A 276 8.38 -11.61 -12.36
N ASP A 277 8.42 -10.67 -13.30
CA ASP A 277 9.30 -10.75 -14.47
C ASP A 277 10.40 -9.69 -14.44
N GLU A 278 10.25 -8.69 -13.56
CA GLU A 278 11.20 -7.59 -13.34
C GLU A 278 11.51 -6.82 -14.63
N VAL A 279 10.46 -6.62 -15.42
CA VAL A 279 10.49 -5.87 -16.68
C VAL A 279 9.75 -4.55 -16.53
N PHE A 280 10.27 -3.53 -17.20
CA PHE A 280 9.65 -2.22 -17.27
C PHE A 280 8.81 -2.04 -18.53
N ARG A 281 7.77 -1.22 -18.42
CA ARG A 281 6.98 -0.72 -19.55
C ARG A 281 6.60 0.74 -19.31
N GLU A 282 6.31 1.44 -20.39
CA GLU A 282 5.68 2.75 -20.34
C GLU A 282 4.21 2.61 -20.77
N MET A 283 3.32 3.37 -20.13
CA MET A 283 1.96 3.58 -20.63
C MET A 283 1.70 5.07 -20.77
N GLU A 284 1.03 5.44 -21.86
CA GLU A 284 0.62 6.82 -22.08
C GLU A 284 -0.53 7.22 -21.15
N LEU A 285 -0.49 8.48 -20.70
CA LEU A 285 -1.61 9.09 -20.00
C LEU A 285 -2.68 9.55 -21.01
N PRO A 286 -3.94 9.76 -20.58
CA PRO A 286 -4.94 10.41 -21.42
C PRO A 286 -4.43 11.76 -21.92
N LYS A 287 -4.93 12.20 -23.07
CA LYS A 287 -4.72 13.56 -23.56
C LYS A 287 -5.41 14.53 -22.59
N LEU A 288 -4.62 15.12 -21.71
CA LEU A 288 -5.02 16.24 -20.86
C LEU A 288 -5.10 17.50 -21.74
N SER A 289 -6.07 18.37 -21.50
CA SER A 289 -6.34 19.51 -22.36
C SER A 289 -5.26 20.59 -22.21
N ASP A 290 -4.84 21.23 -23.30
CA ASP A 290 -3.88 22.35 -23.26
C ASP A 290 -4.43 23.60 -22.54
N GLU A 291 -5.74 23.65 -22.26
CA GLU A 291 -6.40 24.67 -21.42
C GLU A 291 -6.24 24.42 -19.91
N ASP A 292 -5.65 23.30 -19.51
CA ASP A 292 -5.39 22.96 -18.12
C ASP A 292 -4.28 23.90 -17.59
N GLY A 293 -4.59 24.65 -16.53
CA GLY A 293 -3.84 25.84 -16.16
C GLY A 293 -2.45 25.57 -15.58
N TYR A 294 -1.83 26.64 -15.08
CA TYR A 294 -0.40 26.70 -14.72
C TYR A 294 0.04 25.79 -13.56
N ARG A 295 -0.86 25.01 -12.94
CA ARG A 295 -0.59 24.04 -11.86
C ARG A 295 -1.38 22.76 -12.07
N GLU A 296 -0.66 21.64 -12.16
CA GLU A 296 -1.19 20.29 -12.36
C GLU A 296 -0.76 19.35 -11.21
N GLN A 297 -1.70 18.54 -10.72
CA GLN A 297 -1.45 17.43 -9.79
C GLN A 297 -1.94 16.13 -10.42
N LEU A 298 -1.07 15.12 -10.45
CA LEU A 298 -1.35 13.80 -10.97
C LEU A 298 -1.11 12.77 -9.87
N ALA A 299 -2.07 11.86 -9.68
CA ALA A 299 -1.91 10.67 -8.86
C ALA A 299 -2.54 9.48 -9.55
N ILE A 300 -1.88 8.32 -9.44
CA ILE A 300 -2.38 7.06 -9.97
C ILE A 300 -2.95 6.22 -8.82
N SER A 301 -4.02 5.49 -9.09
CA SER A 301 -4.62 4.56 -8.13
C SER A 301 -5.13 3.31 -8.84
N ALA A 302 -5.26 2.23 -8.08
CA ALA A 302 -5.95 1.03 -8.55
C ALA A 302 -7.46 1.30 -8.63
N TYR A 303 -8.11 0.78 -9.66
CA TYR A 303 -9.56 0.85 -9.86
C TYR A 303 -10.06 -0.47 -10.45
N GLY A 304 -10.68 -1.29 -9.61
CA GLY A 304 -11.03 -2.67 -9.98
C GLY A 304 -9.79 -3.45 -10.40
N ASN A 305 -9.78 -3.98 -11.63
CA ASN A 305 -8.65 -4.69 -12.25
C ASN A 305 -7.83 -3.80 -13.22
N SER A 306 -8.03 -2.47 -13.17
CA SER A 306 -7.33 -1.50 -14.01
C SER A 306 -6.88 -0.26 -13.23
N LEU A 307 -6.52 0.81 -13.93
CA LEU A 307 -5.96 2.04 -13.37
C LEU A 307 -6.96 3.19 -13.41
N ALA A 308 -6.87 4.05 -12.38
CA ALA A 308 -7.46 5.37 -12.38
C ALA A 308 -6.39 6.44 -12.26
N LEU A 309 -6.58 7.54 -12.99
CA LEU A 309 -5.79 8.75 -12.89
C LEU A 309 -6.63 9.84 -12.24
N PHE A 310 -6.15 10.34 -11.12
CA PHE A 310 -6.61 11.57 -10.53
C PHE A 310 -5.83 12.74 -11.12
N HIS A 311 -6.53 13.62 -11.82
CA HIS A 311 -5.96 14.80 -12.44
C HIS A 311 -6.59 16.06 -11.86
N GLY A 312 -5.83 16.74 -11.01
CA GLY A 312 -6.16 18.03 -10.44
C GLY A 312 -5.52 19.16 -11.23
N THR A 313 -6.29 20.17 -11.61
CA THR A 313 -5.78 21.34 -12.34
C THR A 313 -6.45 22.63 -11.89
N VAL A 314 -5.70 23.72 -11.89
CA VAL A 314 -6.28 25.07 -11.75
C VAL A 314 -6.74 25.54 -13.13
N ARG A 315 -7.94 26.10 -13.25
CA ARG A 315 -8.44 26.76 -14.47
C ARG A 315 -8.43 28.28 -14.30
N ALA A 316 -8.83 29.01 -15.35
CA ALA A 316 -9.06 30.46 -15.27
C ALA A 316 -9.93 30.83 -14.06
N LEU A 317 -9.68 32.00 -13.47
CA LEU A 317 -10.34 32.49 -12.24
C LEU A 317 -10.04 31.67 -10.97
N ASP A 318 -8.90 30.98 -10.92
CA ASP A 318 -8.44 30.19 -9.77
C ASP A 318 -9.45 29.13 -9.30
N ILE A 319 -10.16 28.54 -10.25
CA ILE A 319 -11.08 27.43 -10.01
C ILE A 319 -10.29 26.14 -10.06
N TRP A 320 -10.26 25.41 -8.95
CA TRP A 320 -9.67 24.09 -8.91
C TRP A 320 -10.63 23.06 -9.51
N VAL A 321 -10.13 22.20 -10.39
CA VAL A 321 -10.92 21.14 -11.02
C VAL A 321 -10.24 19.80 -10.78
N ILE A 322 -11.02 18.83 -10.31
CA ILE A 322 -10.62 17.43 -10.21
C ILE A 322 -11.28 16.67 -11.34
N ASN A 323 -10.46 16.02 -12.16
CA ASN A 323 -10.88 15.06 -13.17
C ASN A 323 -10.45 13.66 -12.73
N ILE A 324 -11.31 12.68 -12.93
CA ILE A 324 -10.98 11.27 -12.72
C ILE A 324 -11.11 10.55 -14.05
N TRP A 325 -10.02 9.93 -14.47
CA TRP A 325 -9.98 9.09 -15.64
C TRP A 325 -9.81 7.64 -15.21
N VAL A 326 -10.46 6.72 -15.90
CA VAL A 326 -10.31 5.28 -15.72
C VAL A 326 -9.89 4.66 -17.03
N MET A 327 -8.88 3.79 -16.98
CA MET A 327 -8.47 2.96 -18.10
C MET A 327 -9.43 1.77 -18.18
N LYS A 328 -10.33 1.74 -19.17
CA LYS A 328 -11.35 0.69 -19.27
C LYS A 328 -10.75 -0.68 -19.58
N GLU A 329 -9.69 -0.72 -20.37
CA GLU A 329 -8.95 -1.92 -20.72
C GLU A 329 -7.50 -1.78 -20.25
N TYR A 330 -7.10 -2.63 -19.31
CA TYR A 330 -5.76 -2.55 -18.71
C TYR A 330 -4.66 -2.64 -19.77
N ALA A 331 -3.66 -1.77 -19.66
CA ALA A 331 -2.56 -1.61 -20.60
C ALA A 331 -2.93 -1.10 -22.00
N ASP A 332 -4.17 -0.68 -22.24
CA ASP A 332 -4.56 0.06 -23.45
C ASP A 332 -4.76 1.54 -23.13
N ALA A 333 -3.80 2.37 -23.56
CA ALA A 333 -3.87 3.82 -23.38
C ALA A 333 -5.01 4.48 -24.18
N ALA A 334 -5.51 3.87 -25.25
CA ALA A 334 -6.66 4.39 -25.98
C ALA A 334 -7.97 4.27 -25.18
N SER A 335 -8.01 3.37 -24.18
CA SER A 335 -9.19 3.09 -23.36
C SER A 335 -9.42 4.07 -22.20
N TRP A 336 -8.53 5.05 -22.00
CA TRP A 336 -8.71 6.06 -20.96
C TRP A 336 -10.01 6.86 -21.18
N THR A 337 -10.92 6.78 -20.22
CA THR A 337 -12.20 7.48 -20.24
C THR A 337 -12.33 8.37 -19.03
N LYS A 338 -12.67 9.65 -19.23
CA LYS A 338 -13.01 10.55 -18.14
C LYS A 338 -14.39 10.18 -17.59
N ILE A 339 -14.46 9.84 -16.31
CA ILE A 339 -15.72 9.42 -15.67
C ILE A 339 -16.27 10.45 -14.68
N PHE A 340 -15.44 11.42 -14.27
CA PHE A 340 -15.86 12.43 -13.29
C PHE A 340 -15.11 13.74 -13.49
N THR A 341 -15.83 14.84 -13.26
CA THR A 341 -15.29 16.20 -13.16
C THR A 341 -16.03 16.96 -12.08
N ALA A 342 -15.29 17.53 -11.12
CA ALA A 342 -15.84 18.46 -10.13
C ALA A 342 -15.02 19.74 -10.09
N ALA A 343 -15.70 20.88 -10.04
CA ALA A 343 -15.10 22.20 -9.94
C ALA A 343 -15.31 22.78 -8.54
N PHE A 344 -14.27 23.41 -8.01
CA PHE A 344 -14.19 23.97 -6.69
C PHE A 344 -13.75 25.44 -6.83
N PRO A 345 -14.69 26.41 -6.82
CA PRO A 345 -14.37 27.83 -6.95
C PRO A 345 -13.69 28.40 -5.69
N GLY A 346 -12.69 29.27 -5.85
CA GLY A 346 -12.09 30.06 -4.76
C GLY A 346 -10.92 29.40 -4.01
N PHE A 347 -10.29 28.36 -4.57
CA PHE A 347 -9.26 27.56 -3.90
C PHE A 347 -7.89 27.73 -4.56
N ALA A 348 -7.24 28.89 -4.35
CA ALA A 348 -5.88 29.12 -4.82
C ALA A 348 -4.80 28.37 -4.00
N TYR A 349 -5.13 27.88 -2.79
CA TYR A 349 -4.14 27.34 -1.85
C TYR A 349 -4.50 26.00 -1.18
N ASP A 350 -5.77 25.58 -1.14
CA ASP A 350 -6.21 24.38 -0.40
C ASP A 350 -7.21 23.56 -1.21
N VAL A 351 -6.70 22.52 -1.83
CA VAL A 351 -7.33 21.77 -2.92
C VAL A 351 -7.80 20.39 -2.41
N PRO A 352 -9.02 19.92 -2.73
CA PRO A 352 -9.43 18.59 -2.33
C PRO A 352 -8.54 17.53 -2.98
N ARG A 353 -8.09 16.56 -2.18
CA ARG A 353 -7.16 15.51 -2.61
C ARG A 353 -7.88 14.16 -2.65
N PRO A 354 -7.95 13.48 -3.80
CA PRO A 354 -8.45 12.12 -3.84
C PRO A 354 -7.48 11.17 -3.14
N ILE A 355 -8.03 10.30 -2.28
CA ILE A 355 -7.25 9.39 -1.45
C ILE A 355 -7.33 7.96 -1.97
N ALA A 356 -8.55 7.44 -2.17
CA ALA A 356 -8.80 6.05 -2.56
C ALA A 356 -10.19 5.87 -3.16
N PHE A 357 -10.41 4.73 -3.80
CA PHE A 357 -11.75 4.24 -4.15
C PHE A 357 -12.26 3.30 -3.06
N ARG A 358 -13.56 3.40 -2.78
CA ARG A 358 -14.31 2.40 -2.03
C ARG A 358 -14.75 1.29 -2.95
N ARG A 359 -15.08 0.13 -2.37
CA ARG A 359 -15.64 -0.99 -3.13
C ARG A 359 -16.98 -0.65 -3.78
N SER A 360 -17.77 0.24 -3.17
CA SER A 360 -19.01 0.76 -3.76
C SER A 360 -18.79 1.50 -5.09
N GLY A 361 -17.54 1.88 -5.40
CA GLY A 361 -17.19 2.73 -6.55
C GLY A 361 -17.11 4.21 -6.21
N GLU A 362 -17.55 4.60 -5.00
CA GLU A 362 -17.41 5.95 -4.48
C GLU A 362 -15.92 6.32 -4.26
N VAL A 363 -15.60 7.61 -4.37
CA VAL A 363 -14.26 8.12 -4.16
C VAL A 363 -14.15 8.81 -2.82
N ILE A 364 -13.12 8.47 -2.06
CA ILE A 364 -12.77 9.18 -0.83
C ILE A 364 -11.94 10.40 -1.20
N LEU A 365 -12.47 11.57 -0.86
CA LEU A 365 -11.82 12.86 -1.03
C LEU A 365 -11.48 13.43 0.35
N GLU A 366 -10.28 13.98 0.47
CA GLU A 366 -9.90 14.83 1.60
C GLU A 366 -10.27 16.27 1.25
N LYS A 367 -11.25 16.82 1.97
CA LYS A 367 -11.71 18.22 1.87
C LYS A 367 -10.97 19.13 2.87
N LEU A 368 -11.25 20.42 2.80
CA LEU A 368 -10.79 21.45 3.75
C LEU A 368 -11.05 21.04 5.21
N LYS A 369 -10.17 21.52 6.11
CA LYS A 369 -10.10 21.13 7.53
C LYS A 369 -9.79 19.65 7.74
N GLU A 370 -9.23 18.99 6.73
CA GLU A 370 -8.70 17.63 6.88
C GLU A 370 -9.81 16.61 7.18
N GLN A 371 -11.02 16.89 6.69
CA GLN A 371 -12.19 16.00 6.74
C GLN A 371 -12.23 15.09 5.52
N LEU A 372 -12.48 13.81 5.74
CA LEU A 372 -12.68 12.84 4.67
C LEU A 372 -14.16 12.73 4.33
N VAL A 373 -14.46 12.76 3.04
CA VAL A 373 -15.80 12.57 2.50
C VAL A 373 -15.81 11.47 1.45
N SER A 374 -16.93 10.78 1.33
CA SER A 374 -17.23 9.87 0.23
C SER A 374 -18.02 10.63 -0.83
N CYS A 375 -17.62 10.53 -2.09
CA CYS A 375 -18.32 11.10 -3.23
C CYS A 375 -18.80 9.97 -4.13
N ASP A 376 -20.12 9.90 -4.34
CA ASP A 376 -20.70 9.05 -5.38
C ASP A 376 -20.41 9.69 -6.76
N LEU A 377 -19.89 8.90 -7.70
CA LEU A 377 -19.48 9.41 -9.00
C LEU A 377 -20.66 9.57 -9.97
N GLU A 378 -21.76 8.85 -9.76
CA GLU A 378 -22.95 8.88 -10.61
C GLU A 378 -23.91 9.99 -10.17
N SER A 379 -24.27 10.02 -8.89
CA SER A 379 -25.19 11.00 -8.32
C SER A 379 -24.52 12.33 -7.97
N GLN A 380 -23.18 12.34 -7.84
CA GLN A 380 -22.38 13.45 -7.31
C GLN A 380 -22.73 13.83 -5.86
N GLU A 381 -23.44 12.95 -5.15
CA GLU A 381 -23.73 13.13 -3.74
C GLU A 381 -22.45 13.00 -2.91
N ILE A 382 -22.30 13.85 -1.90
CA ILE A 382 -21.14 13.85 -1.02
C ILE A 382 -21.58 13.59 0.42
N LYS A 383 -21.08 12.51 0.99
CA LYS A 383 -21.33 12.08 2.37
C LYS A 383 -20.10 12.35 3.23
N ASP A 384 -20.29 13.00 4.37
CA ASP A 384 -19.26 13.14 5.40
C ASP A 384 -19.01 11.78 6.07
N LEU A 385 -17.75 11.35 6.15
CA LEU A 385 -17.37 10.10 6.81
C LEU A 385 -17.21 10.26 8.33
N GLY A 386 -17.20 11.50 8.85
CA GLY A 386 -16.91 11.78 10.25
C GLY A 386 -15.47 11.47 10.64
N ILE A 387 -14.58 11.33 9.65
CA ILE A 387 -13.15 11.03 9.83
C ILE A 387 -12.35 12.29 9.53
N ALA A 388 -11.46 12.65 10.46
CA ALA A 388 -10.48 13.70 10.25
C ALA A 388 -9.08 13.09 10.17
N GLY A 389 -8.28 13.52 9.19
CA GLY A 389 -6.90 13.06 9.00
C GLY A 389 -6.02 14.23 8.58
N TYR A 390 -5.00 14.53 9.39
CA TYR A 390 -4.25 15.77 9.24
C TYR A 390 -2.91 15.60 8.54
N GLY A 391 -2.82 15.79 7.23
CA GLY A 391 -1.58 15.54 6.49
C GLY A 391 -1.16 14.06 6.54
N TYR A 392 -0.43 13.60 5.52
CA TYR A 392 0.01 12.19 5.43
C TYR A 392 -1.14 11.17 5.53
N THR A 393 -2.39 11.60 5.34
CA THR A 393 -3.59 10.74 5.38
C THR A 393 -3.52 9.71 4.27
N PHE A 394 -3.64 8.43 4.62
CA PHE A 394 -3.69 7.31 3.68
C PHE A 394 -4.98 6.52 3.90
N ALA A 395 -5.56 6.03 2.81
CA ALA A 395 -6.60 5.00 2.82
C ALA A 395 -6.26 3.96 1.76
N GLY A 396 -6.47 2.68 2.07
CA GLY A 396 -6.24 1.59 1.13
C GLY A 396 -6.97 0.31 1.54
N SER A 397 -7.22 -0.56 0.56
CA SER A 397 -7.83 -1.87 0.82
C SER A 397 -6.96 -2.68 1.76
N TYR A 398 -7.59 -3.33 2.73
CA TYR A 398 -6.91 -4.14 3.72
C TYR A 398 -7.71 -5.41 3.97
N VAL A 399 -6.97 -6.47 4.28
CA VAL A 399 -7.52 -7.76 4.70
C VAL A 399 -6.77 -8.16 5.96
N GLU A 400 -7.48 -8.62 6.97
CA GLU A 400 -6.81 -9.21 8.12
C GLU A 400 -6.12 -10.51 7.69
N SER A 401 -4.88 -10.75 8.11
CA SER A 401 -4.15 -11.96 7.75
C SER A 401 -3.24 -12.50 8.84
N LEU A 402 -2.84 -13.77 8.70
CA LEU A 402 -1.85 -14.45 9.55
C LEU A 402 -0.41 -14.31 9.02
N VAL A 403 -0.16 -13.47 8.01
CA VAL A 403 1.15 -13.32 7.38
C VAL A 403 2.21 -12.89 8.41
N LEU A 404 3.44 -13.39 8.30
CA LEU A 404 4.55 -13.26 9.27
C LEU A 404 4.45 -14.15 10.52
N LEU A 405 3.34 -14.84 10.75
CA LEU A 405 3.23 -15.74 11.90
C LEU A 405 4.21 -16.92 11.80
N ASP A 406 4.49 -17.37 10.57
CA ASP A 406 5.40 -18.43 10.16
C ASP A 406 6.89 -18.03 10.11
N LYS A 407 7.22 -16.75 10.37
CA LYS A 407 8.59 -16.21 10.27
C LYS A 407 9.18 -15.79 11.63
N PRO A 408 9.31 -16.69 12.63
CA PRO A 408 9.70 -16.32 13.99
C PRO A 408 11.12 -15.73 14.11
N ASN A 409 12.04 -16.09 13.21
CA ASN A 409 13.42 -15.62 13.25
C ASN A 409 13.65 -14.28 12.53
N ARG A 410 12.68 -13.83 11.72
CA ARG A 410 12.78 -12.59 10.94
C ARG A 410 11.83 -11.51 11.42
N ALA A 411 10.66 -11.92 11.90
CA ALA A 411 9.64 -11.00 12.37
C ALA A 411 9.73 -10.83 13.89
N VAL A 412 9.77 -9.58 14.33
CA VAL A 412 9.80 -9.20 15.74
C VAL A 412 8.37 -9.04 16.24
N THR A 413 8.07 -9.62 17.40
CA THR A 413 6.81 -9.42 18.12
C THR A 413 6.92 -8.20 19.04
N TYR A 414 5.85 -7.42 19.17
CA TYR A 414 5.79 -6.25 20.05
C TYR A 414 4.52 -6.23 20.90
#